data_AF-M7X9D1-F1
#
_entry.id   AF-M7X9D1-F1
#
_cell.length_a   1.000
_cell.length_b   1.000
_cell.length_c   1.000
_cell.angle_alpha   90.00
_cell.angle_beta   90.00
_cell.angle_gamma   90.00
#
_symmetry.space_group_name_H-M   'P 1'
#
loop_
_entity.id
_entity.type
_entity.pdbx_description
1 polymer ?
#
loop_
_entity_poly.entity_id
_entity_poly.type
_entity_poly.pdbx_seq_one_letter_code
_entity_poly.pdbx_strand_id
1 'polypeptide(L)'
;MGGEELAPTIQQLMGALLFASFPFLARIYALKNQNRIIRLEMRQRYFELTGKSFKEKESQLRLSQIIALRFAGDAELLPLMDRAIKEKMKADDIKKAVTDWQEDRHRV
;
A
#
# COMPACT_ATOMS: atom_id res chain seq x y z
N MET A 1 -8.57 44.10 -29.56
CA MET A 1 -9.69 43.17 -29.27
C MET A 1 -9.26 41.75 -28.87
N GLY A 2 -7.96 41.41 -28.77
CA GLY A 2 -7.54 40.06 -28.35
C GLY A 2 -7.23 39.89 -26.86
N GLY A 3 -7.06 40.98 -26.09
CA GLY A 3 -6.58 40.92 -24.70
C GLY A 3 -7.66 40.78 -23.62
N GLU A 4 -8.88 41.28 -23.88
CA GLU A 4 -9.98 41.26 -22.89
C GLU A 4 -10.57 39.85 -22.66
N GLU A 5 -10.50 38.98 -23.68
CA GLU A 5 -10.95 37.59 -23.62
C GLU A 5 -9.92 36.65 -22.94
N LEU A 6 -8.67 37.08 -22.78
CA LEU A 6 -7.60 36.23 -22.22
C LEU A 6 -7.74 36.02 -20.71
N ALA A 7 -8.08 37.07 -19.97
CA ALA A 7 -8.24 37.00 -18.51
C ALA A 7 -9.32 35.99 -18.06
N PRO A 8 -10.57 36.02 -18.58
CA PRO A 8 -11.59 35.04 -18.20
C PRO A 8 -11.23 33.63 -18.66
N THR A 9 -10.61 33.48 -19.84
CA THR A 9 -10.14 32.18 -20.34
C THR A 9 -9.06 31.58 -19.41
N ILE A 10 -8.09 32.38 -18.96
CA ILE A 10 -7.06 31.95 -18.01
C ILE A 10 -7.70 31.53 -16.69
N GLN A 11 -8.65 32.30 -16.16
CA GLN A 11 -9.37 31.96 -14.93
C GLN A 11 -10.16 30.64 -15.05
N GLN A 12 -10.84 30.42 -16.17
CA GLN A 12 -11.56 29.17 -16.44
C GLN A 12 -10.60 27.97 -16.53
N LEU A 13 -9.47 28.11 -17.22
CA LEU A 13 -8.45 27.06 -17.30
C LEU A 13 -7.84 26.75 -15.93
N MET A 14 -7.57 27.77 -15.11
CA MET A 14 -7.10 27.57 -13.73
C MET A 14 -8.16 26.85 -12.88
N GLY A 15 -9.42 27.25 -12.98
CA GLY A 15 -10.53 26.60 -12.28
C GLY A 15 -10.69 25.13 -12.68
N ALA A 16 -10.62 24.84 -13.98
CA ALA A 16 -10.68 23.47 -14.50
C ALA A 16 -9.49 22.62 -14.03
N LEU A 17 -8.28 23.18 -14.01
CA LEU A 17 -7.08 22.49 -13.52
C LEU A 17 -7.18 22.17 -12.03
N LEU A 18 -7.64 23.13 -11.22
CA LEU A 18 -7.87 22.93 -9.79
C LEU A 18 -8.90 21.82 -9.57
N PHE A 19 -10.05 21.90 -10.24
CA PHE A 19 -11.10 20.89 -10.15
C PHE A 19 -10.60 19.50 -10.53
N ALA A 20 -9.85 19.40 -11.64
CA ALA A 20 -9.25 18.16 -12.09
C ALA A 20 -8.22 17.59 -11.09
N SER A 21 -7.51 18.44 -10.33
CA SER A 21 -6.47 18.02 -9.38
C SER A 21 -7.00 17.33 -8.11
N PHE A 22 -8.22 17.68 -7.67
CA PHE A 22 -8.83 17.15 -6.44
C PHE A 22 -8.93 15.61 -6.38
N PRO A 23 -9.47 14.91 -7.40
CA PRO A 23 -9.56 13.44 -7.34
C PRO A 23 -8.18 12.77 -7.28
N PHE A 24 -7.14 13.35 -7.88
CA PHE A 24 -5.78 12.81 -7.79
C PHE A 24 -5.23 12.91 -6.37
N LEU A 25 -5.43 14.06 -5.70
CA LEU A 25 -5.04 14.23 -4.30
C LEU A 25 -5.78 13.22 -3.41
N ALA A 26 -7.11 13.12 -3.55
CA ALA A 26 -7.91 12.17 -2.80
C ALA A 26 -7.41 10.72 -2.97
N ARG A 27 -7.08 10.32 -4.21
CA ARG A 27 -6.51 8.99 -4.51
C ARG A 27 -5.15 8.78 -3.84
N ILE A 28 -4.27 9.78 -3.84
CA ILE A 28 -2.96 9.69 -3.18
C ILE A 28 -3.13 9.51 -1.66
N TYR A 29 -4.03 10.27 -1.03
CA TYR A 29 -4.31 10.13 0.40
C TYR A 29 -4.93 8.77 0.73
N ALA A 30 -5.88 8.29 -0.08
CA ALA A 30 -6.49 6.98 0.10
C ALA A 30 -5.45 5.84 0.03
N LEU A 31 -4.56 5.87 -0.97
CA LEU A 31 -3.48 4.88 -1.10
C LEU A 31 -2.49 4.94 0.09
N LYS A 32 -2.14 6.14 0.55
CA LYS A 32 -1.29 6.30 1.75
C LYS A 32 -1.98 5.76 3.00
N ASN A 33 -3.28 6.00 3.16
CA ASN A 33 -4.05 5.48 4.29
C ASN A 33 -4.13 3.95 4.25
N GLN A 34 -4.43 3.37 3.08
CA GLN A 34 -4.44 1.93 2.87
C GLN A 34 -3.10 1.29 3.26
N ASN A 35 -1.98 1.87 2.85
CA ASN A 35 -0.65 1.37 3.22
C ASN A 35 -0.38 1.40 4.74
N ARG A 36 -0.95 2.38 5.46
CA ARG A 36 -0.85 2.45 6.92
C ARG A 36 -1.73 1.39 7.58
N ILE A 37 -2.93 1.17 7.06
CA ILE A 37 -3.85 0.12 7.54
C ILE A 37 -3.24 -1.26 7.36
N ILE A 38 -2.73 -1.60 6.16
CA ILE A 38 -2.06 -2.89 5.91
C ILE A 38 -0.93 -3.15 6.90
N ARG A 39 -0.14 -2.11 7.22
CA ARG A 39 0.94 -2.24 8.20
C ARG A 39 0.41 -2.51 9.61
N LEU A 40 -0.70 -1.89 10.01
CA LEU A 40 -1.34 -2.14 11.30
C LEU A 40 -1.94 -3.54 11.37
N GLU A 41 -2.62 -3.99 10.32
CA GLU A 41 -3.14 -5.36 10.19
C GLU A 41 -2.02 -6.39 10.33
N MET A 42 -0.91 -6.20 9.61
CA MET A 42 0.24 -7.11 9.71
C MET A 42 0.90 -7.09 11.09
N ARG A 43 0.97 -5.93 11.76
CA ARG A 43 1.44 -5.83 13.15
C ARG A 43 0.55 -6.62 14.11
N GLN A 44 -0.77 -6.47 13.96
CA GLN A 44 -1.77 -7.15 14.78
C GLN A 44 -1.71 -8.65 14.54
N ARG A 45 -1.77 -9.08 13.28
CA ARG A 45 -1.72 -10.50 12.88
C ARG A 45 -0.45 -11.18 13.37
N TYR A 46 0.71 -10.54 13.25
CA TYR A 46 1.95 -11.07 13.80
C TYR A 46 1.91 -11.20 15.33
N PHE A 47 1.34 -10.21 16.02
CA PHE A 47 1.18 -10.26 17.47
C PHE A 47 0.23 -11.38 17.90
N GLU A 48 -0.87 -11.60 17.19
CA GLU A 48 -1.81 -12.71 17.47
C GLU A 48 -1.14 -14.08 17.28
N LEU A 49 -0.32 -14.25 16.25
CA LEU A 49 0.35 -15.52 15.98
C LEU A 49 1.55 -15.81 16.90
N THR A 50 2.22 -14.77 17.42
CA THR A 50 3.51 -14.94 18.11
C THR A 50 3.54 -14.41 19.54
N GLY A 51 2.58 -13.58 19.94
CA GLY A 51 2.60 -12.79 21.18
C GLY A 51 3.67 -11.70 21.22
N LYS A 52 4.37 -11.43 20.10
CA LYS A 52 5.51 -10.50 20.04
C LYS A 52 5.24 -9.31 19.14
N SER A 53 5.96 -8.22 19.38
CA SER A 53 5.91 -7.03 18.55
C SER A 53 6.48 -7.29 17.15
N PHE A 54 5.75 -6.87 16.11
CA PHE A 54 6.21 -6.95 14.72
C PHE A 54 7.34 -5.96 14.37
N LYS A 55 7.65 -4.98 15.24
CA LYS A 55 8.60 -3.90 14.94
C LYS A 55 9.98 -4.38 14.44
N GLU A 56 10.46 -5.50 14.97
CA GLU A 56 11.76 -6.08 14.58
C GLU A 56 11.73 -6.67 13.16
N LYS A 57 10.65 -7.35 12.78
CA LYS A 57 10.48 -7.87 11.42
C LYS A 57 10.15 -6.75 10.44
N GLU A 58 9.35 -5.78 10.88
CA GLU A 58 8.98 -4.61 10.08
C GLU A 58 10.19 -3.81 9.62
N SER A 59 11.20 -3.61 10.48
CA SER A 59 12.40 -2.85 10.11
C SER A 59 13.26 -3.55 9.05
N GLN A 60 13.11 -4.86 8.90
CA GLN A 60 13.84 -5.69 7.93
C GLN A 60 13.08 -5.84 6.60
N LEU A 61 11.82 -5.43 6.55
CA LEU A 61 10.93 -5.60 5.41
C LEU A 61 10.60 -4.24 4.77
N ARG A 62 10.64 -4.21 3.44
CA ARG A 62 10.09 -3.10 2.66
C ARG A 62 8.56 -3.17 2.68
N LEU A 63 7.90 -2.02 2.57
CA LEU A 63 6.44 -1.94 2.51
C LEU A 63 5.85 -2.86 1.43
N SER A 64 6.48 -2.97 0.26
CA SER A 64 6.02 -3.86 -0.81
C SER A 64 6.08 -5.35 -0.43
N GLN A 65 7.06 -5.76 0.38
CA GLN A 65 7.15 -7.13 0.89
C GLN A 65 6.07 -7.38 1.95
N ILE A 66 5.81 -6.41 2.84
CA ILE A 66 4.71 -6.48 3.82
C ILE A 66 3.36 -6.63 3.10
N ILE A 67 3.13 -5.84 2.04
CA ILE A 67 1.93 -5.92 1.22
C ILE A 67 1.82 -7.28 0.50
N ALA A 68 2.94 -7.90 0.11
CA ALA A 68 2.94 -9.23 -0.49
C ALA A 68 2.64 -10.33 0.55
N LEU A 69 3.25 -10.26 1.73
CA LEU A 69 3.09 -11.23 2.81
C LEU A 69 1.65 -11.29 3.35
N ARG A 70 0.89 -10.21 3.26
CA ARG A 70 -0.50 -10.20 3.75
C ARG A 70 -1.39 -11.24 3.06
N PHE A 71 -1.05 -11.64 1.83
CA PHE A 71 -1.80 -12.64 1.06
C PHE A 71 -1.49 -14.07 1.52
N ALA A 72 -0.49 -14.29 2.36
CA ALA A 72 -0.15 -15.60 2.90
C ALA A 72 -1.16 -16.03 3.96
N GLY A 73 -1.46 -17.32 4.06
CA GLY A 73 -2.22 -17.93 5.15
C GLY A 73 -1.48 -17.88 6.49
N ASP A 74 -2.19 -18.02 7.61
CA ASP A 74 -1.59 -17.90 8.96
C ASP A 74 -0.49 -18.93 9.22
N ALA A 75 -0.68 -20.16 8.73
CA ALA A 75 0.26 -21.25 8.92
C ALA A 75 1.61 -21.04 8.19
N GLU A 76 1.59 -20.38 7.04
CA GLU A 76 2.79 -20.15 6.21
C GLU A 76 3.40 -18.75 6.37
N LEU A 77 2.69 -17.81 7.01
CA LEU A 77 3.10 -16.41 7.09
C LEU A 77 4.47 -16.24 7.77
N LEU A 78 4.67 -16.81 8.95
CA LEU A 78 5.92 -16.67 9.71
C LEU A 78 7.13 -17.26 8.97
N PRO A 79 7.12 -18.53 8.51
CA PRO A 79 8.25 -19.07 7.77
C PRO A 79 8.51 -18.36 6.44
N LEU A 80 7.45 -17.93 5.72
CA LEU A 80 7.60 -17.15 4.49
C LEU A 80 8.22 -15.77 4.74
N MET A 81 7.86 -15.13 5.84
CA MET A 81 8.43 -13.85 6.26
C MET A 81 9.91 -13.96 6.59
N ASP A 82 10.31 -14.98 7.35
CA ASP A 82 11.71 -15.23 7.68
C ASP A 82 12.54 -15.52 6.43
N ARG A 83 11.98 -16.31 5.51
CA ARG A 83 12.58 -16.57 4.21
C ARG A 83 12.72 -15.29 3.39
N ALA A 84 11.67 -14.46 3.33
CA ALA A 84 11.68 -13.20 2.60
C ALA A 84 12.76 -12.23 3.09
N ILE A 85 12.99 -12.18 4.41
CA ILE A 85 14.06 -11.39 5.04
C ILE A 85 15.43 -11.98 4.68
N LYS A 86 15.63 -13.28 4.89
CA LYS A 86 16.91 -13.97 4.67
C LYS A 86 17.36 -13.93 3.21
N GLU A 87 16.46 -14.23 2.30
CA GLU A 87 16.73 -14.28 0.84
C GLU A 87 16.57 -12.92 0.16
N LYS A 88 16.17 -11.87 0.88
CA LYS A 88 15.89 -10.52 0.35
C LYS A 88 14.91 -10.55 -0.84
N MET A 89 13.88 -11.40 -0.75
CA MET A 89 12.93 -11.67 -1.84
C MET A 89 12.25 -10.40 -2.33
N LYS A 90 11.93 -10.32 -3.63
CA LYS A 90 11.05 -9.25 -4.14
C LYS A 90 9.60 -9.57 -3.81
N ALA A 91 8.74 -8.55 -3.82
CA ALA A 91 7.31 -8.71 -3.53
C ALA A 91 6.63 -9.74 -4.46
N ASP A 92 7.03 -9.80 -5.72
CA ASP A 92 6.48 -10.75 -6.69
C ASP A 92 6.93 -12.19 -6.38
N ASP A 93 8.17 -12.38 -5.91
CA ASP A 93 8.66 -13.70 -5.50
C ASP A 93 7.94 -14.20 -4.25
N ILE A 94 7.64 -13.29 -3.30
CA ILE A 94 6.85 -13.61 -2.11
C ILE A 94 5.46 -14.08 -2.53
N LYS A 95 4.77 -13.33 -3.40
CA LYS A 95 3.42 -13.71 -3.88
C LYS A 95 3.41 -15.06 -4.59
N LYS A 96 4.45 -15.38 -5.37
CA LYS A 96 4.58 -16.69 -6.04
C LYS A 96 4.84 -17.83 -5.07
N ALA A 97 5.38 -17.54 -3.90
CA ALA A 97 5.67 -18.54 -2.87
C ALA A 97 4.51 -18.79 -1.91
N VAL A 98 3.46 -17.97 -1.95
CA VAL A 98 2.22 -18.17 -1.17
C VAL A 98 1.46 -19.37 -1.72
N THR A 99 1.13 -20.31 -0.84
CA THR A 99 0.37 -21.52 -1.20
C THR A 99 -1.09 -21.45 -0.73
N ASP A 100 -1.35 -20.78 0.39
CA ASP A 100 -2.69 -20.51 0.92
C ASP A 100 -3.03 -19.03 0.71
N TRP A 101 -3.61 -18.73 -0.46
CA TRP A 101 -3.84 -17.35 -0.88
C TRP A 101 -5.08 -16.73 -0.23
N GLN A 102 -4.85 -15.68 0.56
CA GLN A 102 -5.88 -14.88 1.21
C GLN A 102 -6.20 -13.63 0.37
N GLU A 103 -7.28 -13.70 -0.43
CA GLU A 103 -7.69 -12.61 -1.31
C GLU A 103 -8.00 -11.31 -0.56
N ASP A 104 -7.55 -10.19 -1.11
CA ASP A 104 -7.96 -8.87 -0.63
C ASP A 104 -9.24 -8.41 -1.34
N ARG A 105 -10.37 -8.65 -0.68
CA ARG A 105 -11.70 -8.28 -1.18
C ARG A 105 -12.09 -6.83 -0.90
N HIS A 106 -11.27 -6.09 -0.15
CA HIS A 106 -11.58 -4.74 0.31
C HIS A 106 -10.86 -3.64 -0.48
N ARG A 107 -10.02 -4.02 -1.45
CA ARG A 107 -9.29 -3.07 -2.29
C ARG A 107 -10.10 -2.72 -3.53
N VAL A 108 -10.46 -1.44 -3.60
CA VAL A 108 -11.12 -0.77 -4.75
C VAL A 108 -10.11 -0.13 -5.70
#